data_AF-A0A838IMK3-F1
#
_entry.id   AF-A0A838IMK3-F1
#
_cell.length_a   1.000
_cell.length_b   1.000
_cell.length_c   1.000
_cell.angle_alpha   90.00
_cell.angle_beta   90.00
_cell.angle_gamma   90.00
#
_symmetry.space_group_name_H-M   'P 1'
#
loop_
_entity.id
_entity.type
_entity.pdbx_description
1 polymer ?
#
loop_
_entity_poly.entity_id
_entity_poly.type
_entity_poly.pdbx_seq_one_letter_code
_entity_poly.pdbx_strand_id
1 'polypeptide(L)'
;MSTETEVIRVVAEILEISDREIRLSDHFVDDLGANSLDIVNLVWRVEEVFALGEIAEASLEKIATVGDLVALIEPLRSHEPSEASESFDVALASDHAGVGLKSELIRWLKARDYSVLDLGPTESHPVDYPDFAELLGRKIALEEARFGVLTCGSGIGMSIAANKVRGLRAAMVSEPVSAALARQHNDANVLCMGSRMIGPEMAFSCLQAFLNTAFEPGDDGRHQRRVHRIAEIEKNENNR
;
A
#
# COMPACT_ATOMS: atom_id res chain seq x y z
N MET A 1 3.67 -20.48 -0.88
CA MET A 1 3.06 -21.73 -0.32
C MET A 1 1.59 -21.43 -0.01
N SER A 2 0.64 -22.37 -0.08
CA SER A 2 -0.78 -22.05 0.24
C SER A 2 -0.98 -21.88 1.76
N THR A 3 -1.94 -21.04 2.17
CA THR A 3 -2.31 -20.84 3.59
C THR A 3 -2.64 -22.16 4.25
N GLU A 4 -3.43 -23.00 3.59
CA GLU A 4 -3.74 -24.36 4.02
C GLU A 4 -2.47 -25.18 4.33
N THR A 5 -1.49 -25.22 3.43
CA THR A 5 -0.28 -26.04 3.61
C THR A 5 0.55 -25.55 4.81
N GLU A 6 0.61 -24.24 4.99
CA GLU A 6 1.40 -23.60 6.04
C GLU A 6 0.73 -23.76 7.41
N VAL A 7 -0.59 -23.59 7.49
CA VAL A 7 -1.38 -23.87 8.70
C VAL A 7 -1.26 -25.33 9.10
N ILE A 8 -1.42 -26.28 8.16
CA ILE A 8 -1.28 -27.72 8.45
C ILE A 8 0.11 -28.03 9.02
N ARG A 9 1.18 -27.40 8.52
CA ARG A 9 2.53 -27.56 9.08
C ARG A 9 2.66 -27.05 10.50
N VAL A 10 2.10 -25.87 10.80
CA VAL A 10 2.13 -25.31 12.15
C VAL A 10 1.35 -26.20 13.12
N VAL A 11 0.16 -26.69 12.70
CA VAL A 11 -0.64 -27.62 13.52
C VAL A 11 0.11 -28.93 13.76
N ALA A 12 0.73 -29.49 12.73
CA ALA A 12 1.57 -30.70 12.83
C ALA A 12 2.74 -30.52 13.81
N GLU A 13 3.42 -29.36 13.76
CA GLU A 13 4.53 -29.03 14.65
C GLU A 13 4.08 -28.95 16.11
N ILE A 14 2.98 -28.24 16.38
CA ILE A 14 2.48 -28.00 17.74
C ILE A 14 1.90 -29.26 18.37
N LEU A 15 1.16 -30.07 17.60
CA LEU A 15 0.50 -31.27 18.10
C LEU A 15 1.36 -32.54 17.98
N GLU A 16 2.55 -32.44 17.39
CA GLU A 16 3.44 -33.57 17.10
C GLU A 16 2.78 -34.68 16.25
N ILE A 17 1.90 -34.28 15.31
CA ILE A 17 1.16 -35.16 14.39
C ILE A 17 1.73 -35.02 12.97
N SER A 18 1.64 -36.06 12.14
CA SER A 18 2.05 -35.92 10.73
C SER A 18 1.11 -34.98 9.96
N ASP A 19 1.70 -34.06 9.20
CA ASP A 19 0.98 -33.18 8.25
C ASP A 19 0.04 -33.93 7.29
N ARG A 20 0.36 -35.19 6.94
CA ARG A 20 -0.46 -36.05 6.07
C ARG A 20 -1.74 -36.56 6.70
N GLU A 21 -1.83 -36.53 8.03
CA GLU A 21 -2.97 -37.04 8.78
C GLU A 21 -4.01 -35.95 9.08
N ILE A 22 -3.64 -34.67 8.88
CA ILE A 22 -4.46 -33.51 9.20
C ILE A 22 -5.29 -33.09 7.98
N ARG A 23 -6.57 -32.83 8.22
CA ARG A 23 -7.55 -32.33 7.25
C ARG A 23 -8.14 -31.02 7.74
N LEU A 24 -8.60 -30.19 6.80
CA LEU A 24 -9.29 -28.94 7.12
C LEU A 24 -10.55 -29.14 7.99
N SER A 25 -11.21 -30.29 7.86
CA SER A 25 -12.40 -30.62 8.64
C SER A 25 -12.11 -31.02 10.08
N ASP A 26 -10.85 -31.29 10.44
CA ASP A 26 -10.52 -31.87 11.73
C ASP A 26 -10.68 -30.83 12.84
N HIS A 27 -11.41 -31.21 13.87
CA HIS A 27 -11.60 -30.42 15.07
C HIS A 27 -10.37 -30.53 15.98
N PHE A 28 -9.85 -29.39 16.45
CA PHE A 28 -8.60 -29.38 17.22
C PHE A 28 -8.67 -30.26 18.46
N VAL A 29 -9.75 -30.16 19.24
CA VAL A 29 -9.94 -30.97 20.45
C VAL A 29 -10.42 -32.39 20.11
N ASP A 30 -11.56 -32.53 19.42
CA ASP A 30 -12.23 -33.82 19.25
C ASP A 30 -11.49 -34.79 18.32
N ASP A 31 -10.85 -34.30 17.25
CA ASP A 31 -10.19 -35.15 16.25
C ASP A 31 -8.66 -35.19 16.44
N LEU A 32 -8.05 -34.05 16.76
CA LEU A 32 -6.59 -33.93 16.89
C LEU A 32 -6.08 -34.02 18.34
N GLY A 33 -6.98 -34.07 19.33
CA GLY A 33 -6.62 -34.26 20.74
C GLY A 33 -5.94 -33.06 21.39
N ALA A 34 -6.05 -31.86 20.82
CA ALA A 34 -5.44 -30.64 21.35
C ALA A 34 -6.01 -30.29 22.74
N ASN A 35 -5.12 -30.00 23.68
CA ASN A 35 -5.47 -29.48 24.98
C ASN A 35 -5.39 -27.93 25.01
N SER A 36 -5.81 -27.30 26.12
CA SER A 36 -5.83 -25.83 26.22
C SER A 36 -4.47 -25.15 26.04
N LEU A 37 -3.37 -25.81 26.40
CA LEU A 37 -2.02 -25.29 26.18
C LEU A 37 -1.64 -25.35 24.70
N ASP A 38 -2.03 -26.42 24.00
CA ASP A 38 -1.77 -26.57 22.57
C ASP A 38 -2.49 -25.49 21.76
N ILE A 39 -3.74 -25.16 22.13
CA ILE A 39 -4.49 -24.07 21.51
C ILE A 39 -3.79 -22.72 21.70
N VAL A 40 -3.30 -22.43 22.91
CA VAL A 40 -2.58 -21.18 23.18
C VAL A 40 -1.28 -21.11 22.38
N ASN A 41 -0.51 -22.21 22.33
CA ASN A 41 0.73 -22.27 21.56
C ASN A 41 0.47 -22.16 20.06
N LEU A 42 -0.61 -22.77 19.57
CA LEU A 42 -1.02 -22.71 18.18
C LEU A 42 -1.35 -21.27 17.77
N VAL A 43 -2.11 -20.55 18.59
CA VAL A 43 -2.44 -19.14 18.34
C VAL A 43 -1.17 -18.30 18.27
N TRP A 44 -0.30 -18.41 19.27
CA TRP A 44 0.94 -17.62 19.31
C TRP A 44 1.85 -17.94 18.11
N ARG A 45 1.97 -19.22 17.75
CA ARG A 45 2.79 -19.65 16.61
C ARG A 45 2.21 -19.18 15.28
N VAL A 46 0.89 -19.18 15.13
CA VAL A 46 0.20 -18.63 13.96
C VAL A 46 0.43 -17.12 13.87
N GLU A 47 0.32 -16.39 14.98
CA GLU A 47 0.62 -14.95 15.01
C GLU A 47 2.06 -14.67 14.56
N GLU A 48 3.02 -15.47 15.02
CA GLU A 48 4.43 -15.33 14.63
C GLU A 48 4.66 -15.70 13.15
N VAL A 49 4.19 -16.87 12.71
CA VAL A 49 4.46 -17.41 11.37
C VAL A 49 3.81 -16.58 10.28
N PHE A 50 2.60 -16.08 10.53
CA PHE A 50 1.84 -15.28 9.57
C PHE A 50 1.93 -13.77 9.84
N ALA A 51 2.87 -13.34 10.70
CA ALA A 51 3.08 -11.96 11.14
C ALA A 51 1.77 -11.22 11.49
N LEU A 52 0.82 -11.94 12.09
CA LEU A 52 -0.45 -11.37 12.48
C LEU A 52 -0.22 -10.54 13.75
N GLY A 53 -0.86 -9.38 13.82
CA GLY A 53 -1.05 -8.72 15.10
C GLY A 53 -1.90 -9.58 16.03
N GLU A 54 -2.08 -9.13 17.28
CA GLU A 54 -2.87 -9.83 18.29
C GLU A 54 -4.27 -10.19 17.77
N ILE A 55 -4.59 -11.48 17.73
CA ILE A 55 -5.89 -11.97 17.28
C ILE A 55 -6.91 -11.73 18.40
N ALA A 56 -7.97 -10.98 18.08
CA ALA A 56 -9.02 -10.69 19.06
C ALA A 56 -9.66 -11.97 19.60
N GLU A 57 -9.88 -12.02 20.91
CA GLU A 57 -10.43 -13.17 21.65
C GLU A 57 -11.76 -13.68 21.06
N ALA A 58 -12.64 -12.76 20.63
CA ALA A 58 -13.91 -13.09 19.98
C ALA A 58 -13.78 -13.81 18.62
N SER A 59 -12.60 -13.75 18.00
CA SER A 59 -12.28 -14.50 16.77
C SER A 59 -11.75 -15.90 17.12
N LEU A 60 -10.95 -16.00 18.19
CA LEU A 60 -10.43 -17.28 18.70
C LEU A 60 -11.54 -18.21 19.16
N GLU A 61 -12.59 -17.69 19.79
CA GLU A 61 -13.77 -18.48 20.22
C GLU A 61 -14.50 -19.19 19.07
N LYS A 62 -14.28 -18.74 17.83
CA LYS A 62 -14.94 -19.30 16.62
C LYS A 62 -14.09 -20.33 15.90
N ILE A 63 -12.84 -20.53 16.33
CA ILE A 63 -11.91 -21.47 15.70
C ILE A 63 -12.07 -22.83 16.36
N ALA A 64 -12.74 -23.75 15.67
CA ALA A 64 -12.94 -25.12 16.14
C ALA A 64 -12.13 -26.13 15.32
N THR A 65 -12.00 -25.87 14.02
CA THR A 65 -11.34 -26.76 13.05
C THR A 65 -10.13 -26.10 12.39
N VAL A 66 -9.27 -26.92 11.78
CA VAL A 66 -8.13 -26.46 10.97
C VAL A 66 -8.59 -25.52 9.84
N GLY A 67 -9.76 -25.80 9.25
CA GLY A 67 -10.38 -24.98 8.22
C GLY A 67 -10.81 -23.60 8.72
N ASP A 68 -11.34 -23.50 9.95
CA ASP A 68 -11.70 -22.21 10.55
C ASP A 68 -10.47 -21.33 10.75
N LEU A 69 -9.35 -21.94 11.16
CA LEU A 69 -8.07 -21.25 11.32
C LEU A 69 -7.55 -20.75 9.96
N VAL A 70 -7.61 -21.57 8.91
CA VAL A 70 -7.28 -21.14 7.54
C VAL A 70 -8.17 -19.99 7.09
N ALA A 71 -9.48 -20.09 7.29
CA ALA A 71 -10.45 -19.07 6.89
C ALA A 71 -10.29 -17.75 7.66
N LEU A 72 -9.77 -17.79 8.89
CA LEU A 72 -9.39 -16.59 9.64
C LEU A 72 -8.12 -15.95 9.07
N ILE A 73 -7.11 -16.76 8.75
CA ILE A 73 -5.80 -16.29 8.31
C ILE A 73 -5.83 -15.75 6.88
N GLU A 74 -6.55 -16.38 5.95
CA GLU A 74 -6.62 -15.97 4.54
C GLU A 74 -6.94 -14.48 4.30
N PRO A 75 -8.00 -13.90 4.90
CA PRO A 75 -8.27 -12.48 4.75
C PRO A 75 -7.24 -11.59 5.47
N LEU A 76 -6.58 -12.09 6.53
CA LEU A 76 -5.52 -11.33 7.21
C LEU A 76 -4.22 -11.32 6.39
N ARG A 77 -3.92 -12.42 5.67
CA ARG A 77 -2.85 -12.49 4.66
C ARG A 77 -3.09 -11.63 3.44
N SER A 78 -4.35 -11.26 3.14
CA SER A 78 -4.62 -10.30 2.06
C SER A 78 -4.09 -8.88 2.34
N HIS A 79 -3.52 -8.66 3.54
CA HIS A 79 -2.74 -7.48 3.93
C HIS A 79 -1.24 -7.77 4.12
N GLU A 80 -0.74 -8.97 3.80
CA GLU A 80 0.68 -9.21 3.62
C GLU A 80 1.06 -9.04 2.14
N PRO A 81 2.13 -8.28 1.83
CA PRO A 81 2.65 -8.21 0.48
C PRO A 81 3.15 -9.61 0.06
N SER A 82 2.48 -10.19 -0.94
CA SER A 82 2.95 -11.36 -1.71
C SER A 82 4.45 -11.29 -1.97
N GLU A 83 5.16 -12.42 -1.79
CA GLU A 83 6.56 -12.65 -2.21
C GLU A 83 6.91 -11.78 -3.42
N ALA A 84 7.71 -10.73 -3.17
CA ALA A 84 8.28 -9.79 -4.14
C ALA A 84 7.55 -9.73 -5.50
N SER A 85 6.31 -9.25 -5.49
CA SER A 85 5.89 -8.40 -6.61
C SER A 85 6.89 -7.26 -6.63
N GLU A 86 7.75 -7.16 -7.65
CA GLU A 86 8.66 -6.02 -7.80
C GLU A 86 7.82 -4.73 -7.66
N SER A 87 7.94 -4.07 -6.49
CA SER A 87 7.27 -2.79 -6.25
C SER A 87 8.01 -1.75 -7.07
N PHE A 88 7.27 -1.02 -7.89
CA PHE A 88 7.87 0.00 -8.73
C PHE A 88 8.32 1.19 -7.87
N ASP A 89 9.44 1.80 -8.21
CA ASP A 89 9.89 3.02 -7.53
C ASP A 89 8.87 4.14 -7.73
N VAL A 90 8.34 4.27 -8.96
CA VAL A 90 7.42 5.33 -9.32
C VAL A 90 6.31 4.84 -10.26
N ALA A 91 5.05 5.02 -9.86
CA ALA A 91 3.90 4.94 -10.75
C ALA A 91 3.57 6.32 -11.34
N LEU A 92 3.22 6.37 -12.62
CA LEU A 92 2.84 7.60 -13.31
C LEU A 92 1.50 7.44 -14.03
N ALA A 93 0.64 8.44 -13.90
CA ALA A 93 -0.59 8.55 -14.67
C ALA A 93 -0.87 9.99 -15.08
N SER A 94 -1.69 10.19 -16.11
CA SER A 94 -2.09 11.51 -16.55
C SER A 94 -3.54 11.59 -17.01
N ASP A 95 -4.02 12.78 -17.33
CA ASP A 95 -5.11 12.91 -18.30
C ASP A 95 -4.54 13.09 -19.72
N HIS A 96 -5.40 13.36 -20.68
CA HIS A 96 -5.05 13.63 -22.07
C HIS A 96 -4.11 14.84 -22.24
N ALA A 97 -4.19 15.85 -21.38
CA ALA A 97 -3.34 17.03 -21.43
C ALA A 97 -1.93 16.75 -20.87
N GLY A 98 -1.83 15.83 -19.91
CA GLY A 98 -0.56 15.47 -19.25
C GLY A 98 0.31 14.46 -20.00
N VAL A 99 -0.19 13.80 -21.05
CA VAL A 99 0.52 12.71 -21.77
C VAL A 99 1.96 13.08 -22.13
N GLY A 100 2.16 14.26 -22.74
CA GLY A 100 3.49 14.70 -23.16
C GLY A 100 4.47 14.84 -21.98
N LEU A 101 4.05 15.50 -20.90
CA LEU A 101 4.90 15.67 -19.71
C LEU A 101 5.17 14.33 -19.03
N LYS A 102 4.17 13.45 -18.92
CA LYS A 102 4.33 12.11 -18.36
C LYS A 102 5.39 11.31 -19.14
N SER A 103 5.35 11.32 -20.47
CA SER A 103 6.34 10.62 -21.29
C SER A 103 7.77 11.15 -21.12
N GLU A 104 7.94 12.46 -20.92
CA GLU A 104 9.25 13.05 -20.56
C GLU A 104 9.73 12.56 -19.19
N LEU A 105 8.86 12.56 -18.18
CA LEU A 105 9.18 12.10 -16.82
C LEU A 105 9.56 10.61 -16.78
N ILE A 106 8.81 9.76 -17.51
CA ILE A 106 9.11 8.33 -17.64
C ILE A 106 10.52 8.13 -18.22
N ARG A 107 10.87 8.85 -19.30
CA ARG A 107 12.20 8.77 -19.90
C ARG A 107 13.29 9.25 -18.93
N TRP A 108 13.04 10.35 -18.23
CA TRP A 108 13.97 10.91 -17.27
C TRP A 108 14.26 9.96 -16.09
N LEU A 109 13.23 9.28 -15.59
CA LEU A 109 13.31 8.27 -14.53
C LEU A 109 14.07 7.02 -14.97
N LYS A 110 13.70 6.46 -16.14
CA LYS A 110 14.38 5.27 -16.69
C LYS A 110 15.86 5.52 -16.98
N ALA A 111 16.23 6.73 -17.40
CA ALA A 111 17.63 7.12 -17.60
C ALA A 111 18.45 7.20 -16.28
N ARG A 112 17.80 7.06 -15.13
CA ARG A 112 18.38 7.07 -13.78
C ARG A 112 18.09 5.78 -13.02
N ASP A 113 17.79 4.72 -13.75
CA ASP A 113 17.59 3.36 -13.23
C ASP A 113 16.42 3.20 -12.24
N TYR A 114 15.45 4.12 -12.26
CA TYR A 114 14.18 3.92 -11.54
C TYR A 114 13.27 2.95 -12.30
N SER A 115 12.69 2.00 -11.56
CA SER A 115 11.59 1.17 -12.06
C SER A 115 10.29 1.98 -12.15
N VAL A 116 9.60 1.90 -13.29
CA VAL A 116 8.48 2.78 -13.62
C VAL A 116 7.25 1.99 -14.05
N LEU A 117 6.12 2.26 -13.40
CA LEU A 117 4.79 1.79 -13.78
C LEU A 117 4.03 2.90 -14.51
N ASP A 118 3.86 2.78 -15.83
CA ASP A 118 3.03 3.71 -16.62
C ASP A 118 1.58 3.21 -16.66
N LEU A 119 0.69 3.95 -15.99
CA LEU A 119 -0.74 3.63 -15.87
C LEU A 119 -1.59 4.28 -16.96
N GLY A 120 -0.97 4.97 -17.93
CA GLY A 120 -1.70 5.60 -19.02
C GLY A 120 -2.26 7.00 -18.67
N PRO A 121 -3.05 7.58 -19.59
CA PRO A 121 -3.24 7.12 -20.97
C PRO A 121 -1.96 7.28 -21.79
N THR A 122 -1.79 6.49 -22.84
CA THR A 122 -0.66 6.61 -23.78
C THR A 122 -0.99 7.53 -24.97
N GLU A 123 -2.28 7.77 -25.19
CA GLU A 123 -2.80 8.58 -26.30
C GLU A 123 -3.51 9.83 -25.77
N SER A 124 -3.61 10.86 -26.61
CA SER A 124 -4.20 12.16 -26.25
C SER A 124 -5.71 12.24 -26.47
N HIS A 125 -6.40 11.10 -26.54
CA HIS A 125 -7.86 11.08 -26.56
C HIS A 125 -8.42 11.61 -25.23
N PRO A 126 -9.50 12.41 -25.25
CA PRO A 126 -10.11 12.92 -24.03
C PRO A 126 -10.43 11.79 -23.04
N VAL A 127 -9.97 11.96 -21.82
CA VAL A 127 -10.23 11.08 -20.67
C VAL A 127 -10.47 11.94 -19.43
N ASP A 128 -11.12 11.34 -18.43
CA ASP A 128 -11.40 11.97 -17.15
C ASP A 128 -10.25 11.71 -16.16
N TYR A 129 -9.68 12.79 -15.63
CA TYR A 129 -8.55 12.71 -14.69
C TYR A 129 -8.85 11.93 -13.39
N PRO A 130 -10.08 11.89 -12.83
CA PRO A 130 -10.34 11.14 -11.59
C PRO A 130 -10.04 9.66 -11.71
N ASP A 131 -10.33 9.04 -12.86
CA ASP A 131 -10.14 7.60 -13.08
C ASP A 131 -8.65 7.22 -12.94
N PHE A 132 -7.77 8.02 -13.53
CA PHE A 132 -6.32 7.82 -13.46
C PHE A 132 -5.74 8.17 -12.09
N ALA A 133 -6.30 9.18 -11.41
CA ALA A 133 -5.91 9.52 -10.04
C ALA A 133 -6.26 8.39 -9.06
N GLU A 134 -7.46 7.82 -9.18
CA GLU A 134 -7.89 6.68 -8.37
C GLU A 134 -7.05 5.44 -8.67
N LEU A 135 -6.83 5.13 -9.96
CA LEU A 135 -6.02 3.98 -10.39
C LEU A 135 -4.61 4.04 -9.78
N LEU A 136 -3.93 5.19 -9.90
CA LEU A 136 -2.62 5.38 -9.28
C LEU A 136 -2.69 5.27 -7.76
N GLY A 137 -3.70 5.88 -7.14
CA GLY A 137 -3.84 5.85 -5.69
C GLY A 137 -4.01 4.44 -5.15
N ARG A 138 -4.76 3.58 -5.83
CA ARG A 138 -4.88 2.17 -5.46
C ARG A 138 -3.54 1.45 -5.51
N LYS A 139 -2.69 1.75 -6.50
CA LYS A 139 -1.34 1.14 -6.61
C LYS A 139 -0.41 1.56 -5.49
N ILE A 140 -0.47 2.82 -5.05
CA ILE A 140 0.29 3.28 -3.88
C ILE A 140 -0.26 2.68 -2.59
N ALA A 141 -1.59 2.63 -2.41
CA ALA A 141 -2.22 2.09 -1.21
C ALA A 141 -2.00 0.58 -1.04
N LEU A 142 -1.83 -0.15 -2.14
CA LEU A 142 -1.49 -1.58 -2.16
C LEU A 142 0.03 -1.85 -2.18
N GLU A 143 0.86 -0.82 -2.00
CA GLU A 143 2.33 -0.91 -1.99
C GLU A 143 2.94 -1.49 -3.30
N GLU A 144 2.16 -1.52 -4.39
CA GLU A 144 2.63 -1.93 -5.73
C GLU A 144 3.57 -0.89 -6.36
N ALA A 145 3.57 0.34 -5.84
CA ALA A 145 4.57 1.35 -6.14
C ALA A 145 4.86 2.23 -4.92
N ARG A 146 6.11 2.67 -4.76
CA ARG A 146 6.56 3.49 -3.63
C ARG A 146 6.08 4.93 -3.71
N PHE A 147 6.16 5.54 -4.90
CA PHE A 147 5.74 6.93 -5.14
C PHE A 147 4.84 7.05 -6.36
N GLY A 148 3.97 8.05 -6.34
CA GLY A 148 3.11 8.40 -7.47
C GLY A 148 3.46 9.73 -8.11
N VAL A 149 3.32 9.84 -9.43
CA VAL A 149 3.35 11.12 -10.15
C VAL A 149 2.12 11.24 -11.03
N LEU A 150 1.31 12.27 -10.78
CA LEU A 150 0.12 12.59 -11.56
C LEU A 150 0.32 13.88 -12.34
N THR A 151 -0.08 13.88 -13.62
CA THR A 151 -0.03 15.08 -14.44
C THR A 151 -1.37 15.34 -15.12
N CYS A 152 -1.84 16.58 -15.08
CA CYS A 152 -2.97 17.00 -15.91
C CYS A 152 -2.73 18.40 -16.46
N GLY A 153 -3.75 19.10 -16.97
CA GLY A 153 -3.60 20.49 -17.42
C GLY A 153 -2.98 21.39 -16.34
N SER A 154 -3.60 21.48 -15.16
CA SER A 154 -3.16 22.35 -14.05
C SER A 154 -2.52 21.60 -12.86
N GLY A 155 -2.68 20.28 -12.78
CA GLY A 155 -2.31 19.48 -11.61
C GLY A 155 -3.35 19.50 -10.47
N ILE A 156 -4.26 20.49 -10.47
CA ILE A 156 -5.26 20.70 -9.40
C ILE A 156 -6.27 19.55 -9.33
N GLY A 157 -6.84 19.16 -10.48
CA GLY A 157 -7.86 18.10 -10.52
C GLY A 157 -7.30 16.76 -10.00
N MET A 158 -6.06 16.44 -10.41
CA MET A 158 -5.37 15.24 -9.97
C MET A 158 -5.15 15.23 -8.46
N SER A 159 -4.67 16.32 -7.87
CA SER A 159 -4.43 16.36 -6.42
C SER A 159 -5.72 16.26 -5.61
N ILE A 160 -6.82 16.88 -6.09
CA ILE A 160 -8.13 16.79 -5.43
C ILE A 160 -8.64 15.35 -5.45
N ALA A 161 -8.59 14.68 -6.61
CA ALA A 161 -9.09 13.31 -6.77
C ALA A 161 -8.22 12.29 -6.02
N ALA A 162 -6.90 12.39 -6.14
CA ALA A 162 -5.96 11.46 -5.51
C ALA A 162 -6.06 11.48 -3.98
N ASN A 163 -6.24 12.65 -3.37
CA ASN A 163 -6.44 12.78 -1.92
C ASN A 163 -7.80 12.24 -1.43
N LYS A 164 -8.67 11.71 -2.31
CA LYS A 164 -9.87 10.95 -1.91
C LYS A 164 -9.58 9.47 -1.72
N VAL A 165 -8.45 8.97 -2.19
CA VAL A 165 -8.01 7.60 -1.93
C VAL A 165 -7.32 7.58 -0.57
N ARG A 166 -7.68 6.61 0.28
CA ARG A 166 -7.13 6.51 1.63
C ARG A 166 -5.64 6.25 1.62
N GLY A 167 -4.94 6.86 2.57
CA GLY A 167 -3.50 6.71 2.73
C GLY A 167 -2.69 7.54 1.73
N LEU A 168 -3.35 8.21 0.78
CA LEU A 168 -2.67 9.11 -0.13
C LEU A 168 -2.52 10.50 0.46
N ARG A 169 -1.35 11.08 0.19
CA ARG A 169 -1.02 12.47 0.48
C ARG A 169 -0.43 13.05 -0.80
N ALA A 170 -1.33 13.55 -1.65
CA ALA A 170 -0.99 14.08 -2.96
C ALA A 170 -0.75 15.58 -2.91
N ALA A 171 0.44 16.02 -3.31
CA ALA A 171 0.85 17.42 -3.29
C ALA A 171 0.96 17.98 -4.71
N MET A 172 0.15 19.02 -5.02
CA MET A 172 0.30 19.77 -6.26
C MET A 172 1.41 20.81 -6.11
N VAL A 173 2.41 20.78 -6.99
CA VAL A 173 3.56 21.69 -6.94
C VAL A 173 3.90 22.26 -8.31
N SER A 174 4.57 23.41 -8.31
CA SER A 174 5.10 24.08 -9.49
C SER A 174 6.59 24.42 -9.38
N GLU A 175 7.21 24.19 -8.22
CA GLU A 175 8.64 24.46 -8.01
C GLU A 175 9.28 23.46 -7.02
N PRO A 176 10.62 23.28 -7.08
CA PRO A 176 11.31 22.22 -6.33
C PRO A 176 11.23 22.39 -4.81
N VAL A 177 11.20 23.62 -4.31
CA VAL A 177 11.08 23.88 -2.86
C VAL A 177 9.78 23.31 -2.31
N SER A 178 8.66 23.50 -3.00
CA SER A 178 7.36 22.96 -2.60
C SER A 178 7.34 21.43 -2.72
N ALA A 179 8.03 20.85 -3.70
CA ALA A 179 8.18 19.40 -3.84
C ALA A 179 8.96 18.77 -2.68
N ALA A 180 10.07 19.40 -2.25
CA ALA A 180 10.84 18.96 -1.09
C ALA A 180 10.02 19.11 0.20
N LEU A 181 9.37 20.26 0.41
CA LEU A 181 8.55 20.51 1.60
C LEU A 181 7.37 19.53 1.71
N ALA A 182 6.77 19.14 0.58
CA ALA A 182 5.71 18.12 0.56
C ALA A 182 6.20 16.77 1.14
N ARG A 183 7.44 16.38 0.86
CA ARG A 183 8.06 15.20 1.48
C ARG A 183 8.41 15.45 2.93
N GLN A 184 9.18 16.49 3.21
CA GLN A 184 9.70 16.82 4.54
C GLN A 184 8.60 16.95 5.58
N HIS A 185 7.53 17.68 5.29
CA HIS A 185 6.55 18.06 6.28
C HIS A 185 5.28 17.21 6.27
N ASN A 186 4.93 16.64 5.11
CA ASN A 186 3.66 15.95 4.92
C ASN A 186 3.82 14.47 4.60
N ASP A 187 5.07 13.99 4.46
CA ASP A 187 5.35 12.65 3.97
C ASP A 187 4.51 12.31 2.72
N ALA A 188 4.42 13.26 1.78
CA ALA A 188 3.62 13.09 0.59
C ALA A 188 4.10 11.89 -0.23
N ASN A 189 3.21 10.98 -0.61
CA ASN A 189 3.54 9.81 -1.43
C ASN A 189 3.14 9.99 -2.91
N VAL A 190 2.44 11.08 -3.24
CA VAL A 190 2.07 11.42 -4.62
C VAL A 190 2.42 12.88 -4.94
N LEU A 191 3.08 13.10 -6.07
CA LEU A 191 3.40 14.40 -6.63
C LEU A 191 2.44 14.72 -7.79
N CYS A 192 1.79 15.88 -7.77
CA CYS A 192 0.92 16.34 -8.85
C CYS A 192 1.50 17.58 -9.54
N MET A 193 1.51 17.60 -10.87
CA MET A 193 2.04 18.71 -11.67
C MET A 193 1.11 19.10 -12.83
N GLY A 194 1.12 20.38 -13.18
CA GLY A 194 0.37 20.92 -14.30
C GLY A 194 1.21 21.00 -15.57
N SER A 195 0.88 20.18 -16.58
CA SER A 195 1.53 20.17 -17.90
C SER A 195 1.42 21.50 -18.65
N ARG A 196 0.39 22.31 -18.36
CA ARG A 196 0.22 23.66 -18.94
C ARG A 196 0.84 24.76 -18.06
N MET A 197 1.30 24.40 -16.87
CA MET A 197 1.81 25.35 -15.86
C MET A 197 3.33 25.41 -15.87
N ILE A 198 4.00 24.26 -16.04
CA ILE A 198 5.46 24.15 -15.98
C ILE A 198 6.01 23.35 -17.16
N GLY A 199 7.23 23.68 -17.58
CA GLY A 199 7.97 22.93 -18.59
C GLY A 199 8.70 21.69 -18.03
N PRO A 200 9.24 20.82 -18.90
CA PRO A 200 9.84 19.54 -18.51
C PRO A 200 11.03 19.69 -17.55
N GLU A 201 11.94 20.64 -17.77
CA GLU A 201 13.09 20.86 -16.88
C GLU A 201 12.68 21.23 -15.45
N MET A 202 11.64 22.04 -15.31
CA MET A 202 11.08 22.38 -14.00
C MET A 202 10.42 21.17 -13.35
N ALA A 203 9.69 20.38 -14.12
CA ALA A 203 9.07 19.14 -13.64
C ALA A 203 10.13 18.10 -13.21
N PHE A 204 11.25 17.99 -13.93
CA PHE A 204 12.38 17.14 -13.53
C PHE A 204 12.98 17.59 -12.20
N SER A 205 13.15 18.90 -12.02
CA SER A 205 13.69 19.47 -10.78
C SER A 205 12.71 19.25 -9.61
N CYS A 206 11.40 19.36 -9.83
CA CYS A 206 10.39 19.05 -8.83
C CYS A 206 10.39 17.55 -8.46
N LEU A 207 10.42 16.67 -9.46
CA LEU A 207 10.46 15.23 -9.26
C LEU A 207 11.74 14.80 -8.53
N GLN A 208 12.89 15.32 -8.93
CA GLN A 208 14.16 15.04 -8.26
C GLN A 208 14.15 15.50 -6.80
N ALA A 209 13.67 16.72 -6.53
CA ALA A 209 13.54 17.22 -5.17
C ALA A 209 12.60 16.34 -4.34
N PHE A 210 11.48 15.89 -4.91
CA PHE A 210 10.56 14.98 -4.23
C PHE A 210 11.21 13.61 -3.93
N LEU A 211 11.86 12.98 -4.91
CA LEU A 211 12.41 11.63 -4.71
C LEU A 211 13.63 11.61 -3.76
N ASN A 212 14.43 12.69 -3.75
CA ASN A 212 15.64 12.78 -2.93
C ASN A 212 15.40 13.30 -1.52
N THR A 213 14.18 13.74 -1.22
CA THR A 213 13.85 14.32 0.08
C THR A 213 13.18 13.30 0.99
N ALA A 214 13.81 13.03 2.13
CA ALA A 214 13.24 12.19 3.18
C ALA A 214 12.17 12.96 3.98
N PHE A 215 11.26 12.21 4.59
CA PHE A 215 10.34 12.79 5.56
C PHE A 215 11.08 13.20 6.83
N GLU A 216 10.75 14.37 7.37
CA GLU A 216 11.33 14.90 8.61
C GLU A 216 10.22 15.01 9.66
N PRO A 217 10.18 14.12 10.68
CA PRO A 217 9.17 14.17 11.74
C PRO A 217 9.08 15.51 12.50
N GLY A 218 10.15 16.32 12.41
CA GLY A 218 10.38 17.54 13.17
C GLY A 218 10.98 17.24 14.55
N ASP A 219 11.85 18.11 15.05
CA ASP A 219 12.54 17.92 16.35
C ASP A 219 11.55 17.72 17.51
N ASP A 220 10.37 18.33 17.41
CA ASP A 220 9.26 18.25 18.36
C ASP A 220 8.17 17.25 17.94
N GLY A 221 8.41 16.45 16.90
CA GLY A 221 7.45 15.49 16.33
C GLY A 221 6.23 16.15 15.66
N ARG A 222 6.26 17.46 15.39
CA ARG A 222 5.08 18.19 14.88
C ARG A 222 4.59 17.69 13.53
N HIS A 223 5.49 17.25 12.64
CA HIS A 223 5.11 16.80 11.31
C HIS A 223 4.49 15.41 11.38
N GLN A 224 5.09 14.48 12.15
CA GLN A 224 4.52 13.17 12.42
C GLN A 224 3.10 13.28 13.00
N ARG A 225 2.92 14.14 14.00
CA ARG A 225 1.61 14.39 14.61
C ARG A 225 0.58 14.86 13.58
N ARG A 226 0.96 15.76 12.67
CA ARG A 226 0.05 16.27 11.63
C ARG A 226 -0.29 15.22 10.59
N VAL A 227 0.67 14.39 10.18
CA VAL A 227 0.44 13.25 9.28
C VAL A 227 -0.54 12.26 9.93
N HIS A 228 -0.36 11.93 11.22
CA HIS A 228 -1.32 11.11 11.95
C HIS A 228 -2.71 11.73 12.02
N ARG A 229 -2.82 13.04 12.25
CA ARG A 229 -4.12 13.73 12.24
C ARG A 229 -4.83 13.63 10.89
N ILE A 230 -4.10 13.65 9.77
CA ILE A 230 -4.68 13.42 8.44
C ILE A 230 -5.26 12.00 8.36
N ALA A 231 -4.51 10.99 8.80
CA ALA A 231 -5.00 9.61 8.83
C ALA A 231 -6.23 9.42 9.75
N GLU A 232 -6.31 10.15 10.87
CA GLU A 232 -7.49 10.15 11.73
C GLU A 232 -8.73 10.74 11.05
N ILE A 233 -8.57 11.80 10.24
CA ILE A 233 -9.68 12.39 9.45
C ILE A 233 -10.24 11.33 8.50
N GLU A 234 -9.38 10.58 7.81
CA GLU A 234 -9.81 9.52 6.88
C GLU A 234 -10.58 8.40 7.58
N LYS A 235 -10.16 8.01 8.79
CA LYS A 235 -10.84 6.97 9.60
C LYS A 235 -12.22 7.43 10.08
N ASN A 236 -12.36 8.68 10.51
CA ASN A 236 -13.61 9.19 11.07
C ASN A 236 -14.74 9.32 10.04
N GLU A 237 -14.42 9.52 8.77
CA GLU A 237 -15.41 9.58 7.68
C GLU A 237 -16.05 8.20 7.37
N ASN A 238 -15.46 7.08 7.80
CA ASN A 238 -16.06 5.74 7.67
C ASN A 238 -17.14 5.42 8.70
N ASN A 239 -17.06 6.06 9.86
CA ASN A 239 -17.92 5.76 11.00
C ASN A 239 -19.19 6.62 11.00
N ARG A 240 -19.48 7.28 9.88
CA ARG A 240 -20.65 8.14 9.64
C ARG A 240 -21.52 7.53 8.56
#